data_AF-A0A7X6U4A5-F1
#
_entry.id   AF-A0A7X6U4A5-F1
#
_cell.length_a   1.000
_cell.length_b   1.000
_cell.length_c   1.000
_cell.angle_alpha   90.00
_cell.angle_beta   90.00
_cell.angle_gamma   90.00
#
_symmetry.space_group_name_H-M   'P 1'
#
loop_
_entity.id
_entity.type
_entity.pdbx_description
1 polymer ?
#
loop_
_entity_poly.entity_id
_entity_poly.type
_entity_poly.pdbx_seq_one_letter_code
_entity_poly.pdbx_strand_id
1 'polypeptide(L)'
;MRVKPLKIIILLIAPLLLAACSKQEYPLSVKNDLLSMCMEGIMSGQTPVLDKNHKQENVSKNLELCEFRLANFIQDVNYEDYQRYQVNLFQSFERAYRQKYVLSDVYNNLSDNDQKVFANISRIMLGLGDKDE
;
A
#
# COMPACT_ATOMS: atom_id res chain seq x y z
N MET A 1 0.30 46.92 25.93
CA MET A 1 0.02 45.54 26.36
C MET A 1 1.27 44.69 26.17
N ARG A 2 1.91 44.22 27.25
CA ARG A 2 3.11 43.37 27.21
C ARG A 2 2.68 41.91 27.10
N VAL A 3 2.76 41.33 25.91
CA VAL A 3 2.46 39.90 25.71
C VAL A 3 3.58 39.09 26.37
N LYS A 4 3.25 38.27 27.36
CA LYS A 4 4.23 37.44 28.08
C LYS A 4 4.90 36.46 27.10
N PRO A 5 6.24 36.33 27.08
CA PRO A 5 6.96 35.50 26.10
C PRO A 5 6.54 34.03 26.15
N LEU A 6 6.07 33.55 27.31
CA LEU A 6 5.55 32.20 27.50
C LEU A 6 4.33 31.87 26.62
N LYS A 7 3.47 32.85 26.33
CA LYS A 7 2.29 32.66 25.48
C LYS A 7 2.65 32.52 24.00
N ILE A 8 3.74 33.16 23.57
CA ILE A 8 4.23 33.11 22.19
C ILE A 8 4.87 31.75 21.89
N ILE A 9 5.63 31.20 22.86
CA ILE A 9 6.26 29.88 22.73
C ILE A 9 5.21 28.77 22.60
N ILE A 10 4.14 28.81 23.40
CA ILE A 10 3.04 27.82 23.32
C ILE A 10 2.31 27.92 21.98
N LEU A 11 2.08 29.14 21.47
CA LEU A 11 1.42 29.36 20.19
C LEU A 11 2.24 28.85 18.99
N LEU A 12 3.58 28.85 19.09
CA LEU A 12 4.48 28.39 18.03
C LEU A 12 4.72 26.88 18.05
N ILE A 13 4.67 26.23 19.22
CA ILE A 13 4.90 24.78 19.34
C ILE A 13 3.64 23.96 19.01
N ALA A 14 2.44 24.50 19.30
CA ALA A 14 1.18 23.83 18.97
C ALA A 14 1.04 23.42 17.48
N PRO A 15 1.31 24.29 16.48
CA PRO A 15 1.22 23.89 15.07
C PRO A 15 2.32 22.89 14.64
N LEU A 16 3.49 22.89 15.27
CA LEU A 16 4.56 21.91 15.01
C LEU A 16 4.17 20.50 15.47
N LEU A 17 3.47 20.39 16.60
CA LEU A 17 2.94 19.10 17.09
C LEU A 17 1.77 18.59 16.24
N LEU A 18 0.96 19.48 15.66
CA LEU A 18 -0.13 19.12 14.75
C LEU A 18 0.39 18.62 13.39
N ALA A 19 1.50 19.19 12.88
CA ALA A 19 2.13 18.72 11.64
C ALA A 19 2.75 17.32 11.76
N ALA A 20 3.19 16.92 12.97
CA ALA A 20 3.72 15.57 13.22
C ALA A 20 2.64 14.48 13.27
N CYS A 21 1.36 14.85 13.31
CA CYS A 21 0.23 13.92 13.33
C CYS A 21 -0.54 13.87 12.00
N SER A 22 -0.11 14.60 10.95
CA SER A 22 -0.72 14.44 9.63
C SER A 22 -0.21 13.15 8.99
N LYS A 23 -1.13 12.20 8.72
CA LYS A 23 -0.81 11.01 7.93
C LYS A 23 -0.20 11.45 6.60
N GLN A 24 0.94 10.87 6.22
CA GLN A 24 1.53 11.15 4.93
C GLN A 24 0.61 10.62 3.83
N GLU A 25 0.28 11.47 2.87
CA GLU A 25 -0.49 11.04 1.70
C GLU A 25 0.36 10.19 0.76
N TYR A 26 -0.28 9.23 0.09
CA TYR A 26 0.36 8.46 -0.96
C TYR A 26 0.80 9.38 -2.11
N PRO A 27 2.10 9.39 -2.48
CA PRO A 27 2.57 10.09 -3.66
C PRO A 27 1.89 9.58 -4.92
N LEU A 28 1.73 10.46 -5.93
CA LEU A 28 1.12 10.09 -7.20
C LEU A 28 1.86 8.93 -7.89
N SER A 29 3.20 8.91 -7.81
CA SER A 29 4.00 7.80 -8.36
C SER A 29 3.60 6.45 -7.76
N VAL A 30 3.44 6.39 -6.44
CA VAL A 30 3.08 5.15 -5.74
C VAL A 30 1.65 4.72 -6.08
N LYS A 31 0.73 5.67 -6.21
CA LYS A 31 -0.63 5.38 -6.69
C LYS A 31 -0.59 4.75 -8.08
N ASN A 32 0.21 5.30 -8.98
CA ASN A 32 0.36 4.79 -10.35
C ASN A 32 1.01 3.40 -10.37
N ASP A 33 1.99 3.14 -9.51
CA ASP A 33 2.62 1.82 -9.39
C ASP A 33 1.60 0.76 -8.91
N LEU A 34 0.77 1.10 -7.92
CA LEU A 34 -0.31 0.23 -7.43
C LEU A 34 -1.38 -0.02 -8.50
N LEU A 35 -1.75 1.00 -9.27
CA LEU A 35 -2.67 0.84 -10.41
C LEU A 35 -2.07 -0.07 -11.48
N SER A 36 -0.79 0.13 -11.81
CA SER A 36 -0.08 -0.68 -12.82
C SER A 36 -0.02 -2.14 -12.39
N MET A 37 0.32 -2.41 -11.11
CA MET A 37 0.30 -3.75 -10.53
C MET A 37 -1.07 -4.44 -10.69
N CYS A 38 -2.15 -3.74 -10.37
CA CYS A 38 -3.51 -4.28 -10.53
C CYS A 38 -3.84 -4.57 -12.00
N MET A 39 -3.54 -3.62 -12.90
CA MET A 39 -3.77 -3.75 -14.34
C MET A 39 -3.02 -4.93 -14.94
N GLU A 40 -1.73 -5.05 -14.63
CA GLU A 40 -0.88 -6.16 -15.07
C GLU A 40 -1.38 -7.51 -14.54
N GLY A 41 -1.82 -7.54 -13.28
CA GLY A 41 -2.42 -8.73 -12.69
C GLY A 41 -3.70 -9.17 -13.41
N ILE A 42 -4.58 -8.22 -13.80
CA ILE A 42 -5.80 -8.54 -14.54
C ILE A 42 -5.47 -9.05 -15.94
N MET A 43 -4.56 -8.35 -16.65
CA MET A 43 -4.15 -8.72 -18.01
C MET A 43 -3.44 -10.06 -18.08
N SER A 44 -2.71 -10.45 -17.01
CA SER A 44 -2.04 -11.75 -16.91
C SER A 44 -2.94 -12.86 -16.35
N GLY A 45 -4.18 -12.55 -15.95
CA GLY A 45 -5.11 -13.49 -15.34
C GLY A 45 -4.77 -13.90 -13.90
N GLN A 46 -3.80 -13.23 -13.27
CA GLN A 46 -3.41 -13.48 -11.87
C GLN A 46 -4.36 -12.80 -10.88
N THR A 47 -5.02 -11.73 -11.31
CA THR A 47 -5.96 -10.93 -10.50
C THR A 47 -7.39 -11.18 -11.00
N PRO A 48 -8.28 -11.79 -10.19
CA PRO A 48 -9.65 -12.01 -10.58
C PRO A 48 -10.43 -10.71 -10.78
N VAL A 49 -11.39 -10.78 -11.70
CA VAL A 49 -12.39 -9.76 -12.00
C VAL A 49 -13.77 -10.31 -11.65
N LEU A 50 -14.61 -9.51 -11.01
CA LEU A 50 -15.88 -9.98 -10.43
C LEU A 50 -16.96 -10.28 -11.47
N ASP A 51 -16.83 -9.77 -12.70
CA ASP A 51 -17.83 -9.93 -13.76
C ASP A 51 -17.45 -11.11 -14.69
N LYS A 52 -18.32 -12.14 -14.75
CA LYS A 52 -18.13 -13.33 -15.62
C LYS A 52 -18.14 -13.00 -17.11
N ASN A 53 -18.67 -11.85 -17.50
CA ASN A 53 -18.67 -11.33 -18.88
C ASN A 53 -17.53 -10.34 -19.13
N HIS A 54 -16.64 -10.15 -18.15
CA HIS A 54 -15.53 -9.23 -18.26
C HIS A 54 -14.52 -9.74 -19.28
N LYS A 55 -14.21 -8.90 -20.27
CA LYS A 55 -13.13 -9.16 -21.21
C LYS A 55 -11.86 -8.53 -20.68
N GLN A 56 -10.79 -9.32 -20.52
CA GLN A 56 -9.51 -8.84 -20.01
C GLN A 56 -8.95 -7.67 -20.84
N GLU A 57 -9.20 -7.65 -22.16
CA GLU A 57 -8.85 -6.54 -23.04
C GLU A 57 -9.64 -5.22 -22.82
N ASN A 58 -10.66 -5.19 -21.96
CA ASN A 58 -11.39 -3.95 -21.66
C ASN A 58 -10.61 -3.07 -20.67
N VAL A 59 -9.65 -2.32 -21.21
CA VAL A 59 -8.75 -1.43 -20.45
C VAL A 59 -9.52 -0.44 -19.57
N SER A 60 -10.61 0.15 -20.07
CA SER A 60 -11.37 1.15 -19.32
C SER A 60 -12.03 0.54 -18.07
N LYS A 61 -12.64 -0.64 -18.20
CA LYS A 61 -13.25 -1.33 -17.04
C LYS A 61 -12.20 -1.82 -16.06
N ASN A 62 -11.05 -2.28 -16.55
CA ASN A 62 -9.93 -2.68 -15.68
C ASN A 62 -9.44 -1.50 -14.84
N LEU A 63 -9.27 -0.34 -15.48
CA LEU A 63 -8.81 0.86 -14.79
C LEU A 63 -9.80 1.29 -13.71
N GLU A 64 -11.10 1.33 -14.02
CA GLU A 64 -12.15 1.66 -13.04
C GLU A 64 -12.10 0.71 -11.82
N LEU A 65 -11.96 -0.60 -12.05
CA LEU A 65 -11.80 -1.57 -10.97
C LEU A 65 -10.54 -1.33 -10.15
N CYS A 66 -9.40 -1.06 -10.80
CA CYS A 66 -8.14 -0.80 -10.11
C CYS A 66 -8.16 0.52 -9.33
N GLU A 67 -8.81 1.56 -9.82
CA GLU A 67 -9.04 2.82 -9.11
C GLU A 67 -9.91 2.62 -7.87
N PHE A 68 -10.99 1.83 -7.99
CA PHE A 68 -11.83 1.45 -6.86
C PHE A 68 -11.02 0.70 -5.79
N ARG A 69 -10.21 -0.27 -6.19
CA ARG A 69 -9.35 -1.04 -5.28
C ARG A 69 -8.30 -0.16 -4.62
N LEU A 70 -7.67 0.73 -5.38
CA LEU A 70 -6.71 1.70 -4.85
C LEU A 70 -7.34 2.59 -3.78
N ALA A 71 -8.55 3.11 -4.04
CA ALA A 71 -9.26 3.97 -3.10
C ALA A 71 -9.55 3.26 -1.77
N ASN A 72 -9.88 1.97 -1.81
CA ASN A 72 -10.05 1.16 -0.60
C ASN A 72 -8.71 0.86 0.09
N PHE A 73 -7.67 0.56 -0.69
CA PHE A 73 -6.35 0.23 -0.15
C PHE A 73 -5.74 1.38 0.65
N ILE A 74 -5.83 2.62 0.14
CA ILE A 74 -5.27 3.80 0.81
C ILE A 74 -6.06 4.20 2.07
N GLN A 75 -7.28 3.70 2.24
CA GLN A 75 -8.05 3.86 3.48
C GLN A 75 -7.57 2.87 4.55
N ASP A 76 -7.28 1.63 4.15
CA ASP A 76 -6.92 0.52 5.04
C ASP A 76 -5.42 0.51 5.43
N VAL A 77 -4.55 1.03 4.56
CA VAL A 77 -3.09 0.98 4.73
C VAL A 77 -2.51 2.39 4.64
N ASN A 78 -1.98 2.91 5.75
CA ASN A 78 -1.26 4.19 5.73
C ASN A 78 0.03 4.09 4.89
N TYR A 79 0.51 5.23 4.40
CA TYR A 79 1.63 5.25 3.48
C TYR A 79 2.95 4.82 4.15
N GLU A 80 3.14 5.16 5.43
CA GLU A 80 4.33 4.82 6.19
C GLU A 80 4.51 3.30 6.35
N ASP A 81 3.42 2.58 6.57
CA ASP A 81 3.37 1.12 6.64
C ASP A 81 3.70 0.50 5.28
N TYR A 82 3.11 1.03 4.20
CA TYR A 82 3.39 0.55 2.85
C TYR A 82 4.85 0.78 2.45
N GLN A 83 5.40 1.97 2.72
CA GLN A 83 6.79 2.28 2.40
C GLN A 83 7.75 1.39 3.19
N ARG A 84 7.49 1.18 4.48
CA ARG A 84 8.28 0.27 5.31
C ARG A 84 8.22 -1.17 4.79
N TYR A 85 7.03 -1.64 4.43
CA TYR A 85 6.84 -2.96 3.82
C TYR A 85 7.70 -3.13 2.57
N GLN A 86 7.69 -2.16 1.65
CA GLN A 86 8.48 -2.22 0.41
C GLN A 86 9.99 -2.34 0.70
N VAL A 87 10.50 -1.56 1.65
CA VAL A 87 11.92 -1.63 2.06
C VAL A 87 12.24 -3.00 2.67
N ASN A 88 11.40 -3.49 3.57
CA ASN A 88 11.62 -4.76 4.27
C ASN A 88 11.50 -5.96 3.33
N LEU A 89 10.59 -5.91 2.36
CA LEU A 89 10.46 -6.92 1.32
C LEU A 89 11.73 -6.98 0.47
N PHE A 90 12.23 -5.84 -0.01
CA PHE A 90 13.46 -5.76 -0.79
C PHE A 90 14.67 -6.31 -0.02
N GLN A 91 14.85 -5.88 1.23
CA GLN A 91 15.95 -6.38 2.08
C GLN A 91 15.84 -7.89 2.36
N SER A 92 14.62 -8.40 2.53
CA SER A 92 14.38 -9.83 2.75
C SER A 92 14.66 -10.63 1.48
N PHE A 93 14.27 -10.11 0.31
CA PHE A 93 14.62 -10.70 -0.98
C PHE A 93 16.14 -10.70 -1.22
N GLU A 94 16.83 -9.58 -0.96
CA GLU A 94 18.28 -9.48 -1.13
C GLU A 94 19.02 -10.51 -0.26
N ARG A 95 18.61 -10.67 1.00
CA ARG A 95 19.17 -11.68 1.91
C ARG A 95 18.93 -13.09 1.39
N ALA A 96 17.69 -13.41 1.01
CA ALA A 96 17.33 -14.72 0.49
C ALA A 96 18.11 -15.07 -0.78
N TYR A 97 18.20 -14.12 -1.72
CA TYR A 97 18.93 -14.27 -2.97
C TYR A 97 20.43 -14.54 -2.75
N ARG A 98 21.08 -13.76 -1.87
CA ARG A 98 22.51 -13.94 -1.54
C ARG A 98 22.81 -15.29 -0.91
N GLN A 99 21.85 -15.87 -0.19
CA GLN A 99 22.03 -17.10 0.58
C GLN A 99 21.41 -18.33 -0.10
N LYS A 100 20.91 -18.20 -1.35
CA LYS A 100 20.22 -19.25 -2.11
C LYS A 100 19.01 -19.85 -1.38
N TYR A 101 18.33 -19.06 -0.55
CA TYR A 101 17.17 -19.50 0.21
C TYR A 101 15.91 -19.64 -0.67
N VAL A 102 14.89 -20.28 -0.09
CA VAL A 102 13.59 -20.50 -0.73
C VAL A 102 12.77 -19.20 -0.67
N LEU A 103 11.97 -18.91 -1.70
CA LEU A 103 11.13 -17.71 -1.75
C LEU A 103 10.20 -17.56 -0.53
N SER A 104 9.80 -18.67 0.10
CA SER A 104 9.02 -18.67 1.35
C SER A 104 9.70 -17.90 2.47
N ASP A 105 11.03 -17.91 2.52
CA ASP A 105 11.81 -17.27 3.56
C ASP A 105 11.78 -15.74 3.43
N VAL A 106 11.48 -15.22 2.23
CA VAL A 106 11.28 -13.78 2.02
C VAL A 106 10.03 -13.31 2.77
N TYR A 107 8.94 -14.07 2.69
CA TYR A 107 7.68 -13.74 3.37
C TYR A 107 7.75 -14.02 4.88
N ASN A 108 8.28 -15.19 5.27
CA ASN A 108 8.32 -15.61 6.68
C ASN A 108 9.19 -14.70 7.57
N ASN A 109 10.13 -13.96 6.98
CA ASN A 109 11.00 -13.02 7.69
C ASN A 109 10.44 -11.59 7.75
N LEU A 110 9.26 -11.34 7.16
CA LEU A 110 8.58 -10.05 7.30
C LEU A 110 8.00 -9.91 8.70
N SER A 111 7.94 -8.67 9.21
CA SER A 111 7.26 -8.38 10.46
C SER A 111 5.75 -8.63 10.35
N ASP A 112 5.05 -8.83 11.47
CA ASP A 112 3.59 -8.99 11.49
C ASP A 112 2.86 -7.83 10.77
N ASN A 113 3.40 -6.62 10.87
CA ASN A 113 2.83 -5.45 10.19
C ASN A 113 3.02 -5.53 8.67
N ASP A 114 4.21 -5.90 8.22
CA ASP A 114 4.52 -6.06 6.80
C ASP A 114 3.71 -7.21 6.18
N GLN A 115 3.49 -8.30 6.92
CA GLN A 115 2.61 -9.39 6.51
C GLN A 115 1.15 -8.93 6.39
N LYS A 116 0.67 -8.04 7.28
CA LYS A 116 -0.66 -7.42 7.16
C LYS A 116 -0.75 -6.52 5.94
N VAL A 117 0.27 -5.71 5.65
CA VAL A 117 0.31 -4.90 4.42
C VAL A 117 0.26 -5.81 3.19
N PHE A 118 1.06 -6.87 3.14
CA PHE A 118 1.02 -7.88 2.08
C PHE A 118 -0.37 -8.51 1.91
N ALA A 119 -1.03 -8.88 3.02
CA ALA A 119 -2.37 -9.44 2.99
C ALA A 119 -3.40 -8.43 2.44
N ASN A 120 -3.29 -7.15 2.81
CA ASN A 120 -4.15 -6.10 2.27
C ASN A 120 -3.88 -5.82 0.79
N ILE A 121 -2.62 -5.86 0.32
CA ILE A 121 -2.30 -5.79 -1.12
C ILE A 121 -2.98 -6.98 -1.84
N SER A 122 -2.80 -8.19 -1.33
CA SER A 122 -3.34 -9.41 -1.93
C SER A 122 -4.86 -9.36 -2.00
N ARG A 123 -5.53 -9.04 -0.90
CA ARG A 123 -6.99 -8.99 -0.80
C ARG A 123 -7.60 -7.84 -1.59
N ILE A 124 -7.09 -6.62 -1.40
CA ILE A 124 -7.72 -5.41 -1.95
C ILE A 124 -7.26 -5.17 -3.38
N MET A 125 -5.95 -5.05 -3.61
CA MET A 125 -5.43 -4.69 -4.94
C MET A 125 -5.53 -5.86 -5.91
N LEU A 126 -5.20 -7.06 -5.44
CA LEU A 126 -5.19 -8.26 -6.29
C LEU A 126 -6.48 -9.08 -6.19
N GLY A 127 -7.43 -8.75 -5.32
CA GLY A 127 -8.68 -9.52 -5.20
C GLY A 127 -8.47 -10.99 -4.80
N LEU A 128 -7.34 -11.32 -4.17
CA LEU A 128 -6.96 -12.68 -3.78
C LEU A 128 -7.35 -12.93 -2.32
N GLY A 129 -8.05 -14.03 -2.05
CA GLY A 129 -8.36 -14.47 -0.68
C GLY A 129 -9.86 -14.54 -0.37
N ASP A 130 -10.69 -13.89 -1.18
CA ASP A 130 -12.12 -14.19 -1.23
C ASP A 130 -12.26 -15.43 -2.10
N LYS A 131 -12.15 -16.62 -1.50
CA LYS A 131 -12.62 -17.83 -2.19
C LYS A 131 -14.09 -17.61 -2.51
N ASP A 132 -14.44 -17.81 -3.76
CA ASP A 132 -15.82 -17.97 -4.22
C ASP A 132 -16.56 -18.93 -3.26
N GLU A 133 -17.45 -18.38 -2.43
CA GLU A 133 -18.64 -19.11 -1.97
C GLU A 133 -19.68 -19.11 -3.10
#